data_AF-A0A388M3U2-F1
#
_entry.id   AF-A0A388M3U2-F1
#
_cell.length_a   1.000
_cell.length_b   1.000
_cell.length_c   1.000
_cell.angle_alpha   90.00
_cell.angle_beta   90.00
_cell.angle_gamma   90.00
#
_symmetry.space_group_name_H-M   'P 1'
#
loop_
_entity.id
_entity.type
_entity.pdbx_description
1 polymer ?
#
loop_
_entity_poly.entity_id
_entity_poly.type
_entity_poly.pdbx_seq_one_letter_code
_entity_poly.pdbx_strand_id
1 'polypeptide(L)'
;MESPSHEEDDDLFGPSNADYQRIGPFSALKPPVLPPPQHSGRDDSRDAGGAGRSPKRKRQRYDHHHHHDGGHGRGRGSPGRPRGPRGEPSFNILPMSHLIRGDPGSLASTGPRGGLPLDAKVVSTMKLGAPGHADDSIRVHPPYAEPCELACYSVVGDGSVHFDDRALRRFRPQILREERVNLDEGFNTFIEKKEDAEDGFGRLLACLRVRRVLLSNVHFVTFRNNLNKILGTAYDRKTPWEMGVFKRGISIYLFVRKMPERRTEMHKRWCYWGYSFERMATEDRMAINQPAEERQGYREPVNPNVEFCSVLKTKLGPHRIIMGAEIDCYERRDTRRVYIELKTTKEQMNQGDVDRFEREKLLSFWIQSFLAGVPKIVCGFRDERGFLVRTEVMKTHEINHRVKPKHFWEGGACLAFADRVLCWLYATVNEGLTVGEEGSSQVS
;
A
#
# COMPACT_ATOMS: atom_id res chain seq x y z
N MET A 1 43.74 -34.39 -12.55
CA MET A 1 42.27 -34.24 -12.58
C MET A 1 41.90 -33.51 -11.31
N GLU A 2 41.91 -32.18 -11.37
CA GLU A 2 41.48 -31.34 -10.25
C GLU A 2 39.97 -31.17 -10.32
N SER A 3 39.34 -31.42 -9.17
CA SER A 3 37.93 -31.24 -8.88
C SER A 3 37.50 -29.79 -9.09
N PRO A 4 36.28 -29.52 -9.58
CA PRO A 4 35.80 -28.15 -9.71
C PRO A 4 35.55 -27.58 -8.31
N SER A 5 36.19 -26.44 -8.04
CA SER A 5 35.96 -25.63 -6.86
C SER A 5 34.48 -25.24 -6.76
N HIS A 6 33.85 -25.59 -5.64
CA HIS A 6 32.58 -24.99 -5.22
C HIS A 6 32.77 -23.47 -5.15
N GLU A 7 32.18 -22.73 -6.10
CA GLU A 7 31.96 -21.30 -5.93
C GLU A 7 31.10 -21.13 -4.67
N GLU A 8 31.62 -20.43 -3.68
CA GLU A 8 30.89 -20.05 -2.48
C GLU A 8 29.59 -19.36 -2.91
N ASP A 9 28.46 -19.88 -2.43
CA ASP A 9 27.13 -19.30 -2.56
C ASP A 9 27.18 -17.90 -1.92
N ASP A 10 27.50 -16.87 -2.71
CA ASP A 10 27.60 -15.49 -2.25
C ASP A 10 26.23 -15.07 -1.69
N ASP A 11 26.09 -15.10 -0.36
CA ASP A 11 24.87 -14.69 0.32
C ASP A 11 24.52 -13.28 -0.13
N LEU A 12 23.39 -13.13 -0.82
CA LEU A 12 22.86 -11.86 -1.31
C LEU A 12 22.80 -10.79 -0.19
N PHE A 13 22.73 -11.19 1.08
CA PHE A 13 22.66 -10.30 2.24
C PHE A 13 23.94 -10.31 3.11
N GLY A 14 25.02 -10.97 2.67
CA GLY A 14 26.30 -11.09 3.37
C GLY A 14 26.30 -12.17 4.47
N PRO A 15 27.47 -12.48 5.06
CA PRO A 15 27.72 -13.70 5.86
C PRO A 15 27.02 -13.77 7.24
N SER A 16 26.02 -12.93 7.53
CA SER A 16 25.33 -12.89 8.84
C SER A 16 24.39 -14.08 9.11
N ASN A 17 24.58 -15.22 8.44
CA ASN A 17 23.76 -16.43 8.60
C ASN A 17 23.97 -17.13 9.96
N ALA A 18 25.12 -16.95 10.62
CA ALA A 18 25.44 -17.65 11.86
C ALA A 18 24.54 -17.26 13.05
N ASP A 19 24.16 -15.98 13.15
CA ASP A 19 23.22 -15.54 14.18
C ASP A 19 21.80 -15.97 13.84
N TYR A 20 21.44 -16.03 12.56
CA TYR A 20 20.09 -16.36 12.10
C TYR A 20 19.74 -17.84 12.25
N GLN A 21 20.66 -18.76 11.93
CA GLN A 21 20.44 -20.20 12.15
C GLN A 21 20.30 -20.57 13.64
N ARG A 22 20.78 -19.71 14.54
CA ARG A 22 20.62 -19.85 16.00
C ARG A 22 19.35 -19.20 16.53
N ILE A 23 18.76 -18.26 15.79
CA ILE A 23 17.50 -17.62 16.16
C ILE A 23 16.36 -18.46 15.59
N GLY A 24 15.90 -19.44 16.38
CA GLY A 24 14.52 -19.90 16.25
C GLY A 24 13.59 -18.68 16.32
N PRO A 25 12.45 -18.65 15.62
CA PRO A 25 11.56 -17.48 15.58
C PRO A 25 11.16 -17.06 17.00
N PHE A 26 11.90 -16.13 17.58
CA PHE A 26 11.68 -15.63 18.92
C PHE A 26 11.11 -14.23 18.78
N SER A 27 9.78 -14.18 18.78
CA SER A 27 9.06 -12.96 19.08
C SER A 27 9.05 -12.78 20.60
N ALA A 28 9.41 -11.59 21.09
CA ALA A 28 9.22 -11.21 22.50
C ALA A 28 7.73 -11.24 22.92
N LEU A 29 6.82 -11.40 21.95
CA LEU A 29 5.39 -11.58 22.14
C LEU A 29 5.00 -13.02 21.81
N LYS A 30 4.38 -13.72 22.78
CA LYS A 30 3.84 -15.06 22.58
C LYS A 30 2.78 -15.03 21.46
N PRO A 31 2.80 -15.99 20.51
CA PRO A 31 1.71 -16.16 19.55
C PRO A 31 0.37 -16.25 20.28
N PRO A 32 -0.69 -15.57 19.81
CA PRO A 32 -2.01 -15.70 20.42
C PRO A 32 -2.45 -17.16 20.37
N VAL A 33 -2.73 -17.74 21.54
CA VAL A 33 -3.25 -19.10 21.66
C VAL A 33 -4.66 -19.09 21.05
N LEU A 34 -4.81 -19.75 19.91
CA LEU A 34 -6.12 -19.98 19.32
C LEU A 34 -6.93 -20.91 20.25
N PRO A 35 -8.22 -20.65 20.46
CA PRO A 35 -9.08 -21.60 21.14
C PRO A 35 -9.04 -22.94 20.40
N PRO A 36 -9.07 -24.08 21.11
CA PRO A 36 -9.05 -25.39 20.48
C PRO A 36 -10.19 -25.50 19.46
N PRO A 37 -9.96 -26.13 18.30
CA PRO A 37 -10.97 -26.30 17.28
C PRO A 37 -12.20 -26.98 17.91
N GLN A 38 -13.34 -26.28 17.90
CA GLN A 38 -14.61 -26.89 18.23
C GLN A 38 -14.93 -27.89 17.12
N HIS A 39 -14.63 -29.16 17.36
CA HIS A 39 -15.14 -30.25 16.56
C HIS A 39 -16.66 -30.29 16.76
N SER A 40 -17.42 -29.69 15.83
CA SER A 40 -18.81 -30.04 15.66
C SER A 40 -18.87 -31.41 14.97
N GLY A 41 -18.62 -32.47 15.74
CA GLY A 41 -19.02 -33.81 15.37
C GLY A 41 -20.54 -33.88 15.44
N ARG A 42 -21.20 -33.77 14.30
CA ARG A 42 -22.50 -34.41 14.10
C ARG A 42 -22.20 -35.75 13.47
N ASP A 43 -22.45 -36.81 14.21
CA ASP A 43 -23.09 -38.00 13.64
C ASP A 43 -24.00 -38.65 14.67
N ASP A 44 -25.12 -39.13 14.12
CA ASP A 44 -26.35 -39.52 14.79
C ASP A 44 -26.27 -40.81 15.63
N SER A 45 -27.09 -40.92 16.68
CA SER A 45 -28.28 -41.81 16.72
C SER A 45 -28.55 -42.56 18.05
N ARG A 46 -29.84 -42.49 18.42
CA ARG A 46 -30.72 -43.46 19.14
C ARG A 46 -30.87 -43.48 20.67
N ASP A 47 -32.13 -43.21 21.03
CA ASP A 47 -33.04 -43.89 21.98
C ASP A 47 -32.74 -43.93 23.49
N ALA A 48 -33.59 -43.26 24.29
CA ALA A 48 -34.77 -43.90 24.89
C ALA A 48 -35.49 -42.98 25.93
N GLY A 49 -36.81 -42.81 25.74
CA GLY A 49 -37.82 -42.91 26.80
C GLY A 49 -38.00 -41.79 27.86
N GLY A 50 -39.24 -41.27 27.96
CA GLY A 50 -39.90 -41.12 29.27
C GLY A 50 -40.38 -39.74 29.72
N ALA A 51 -41.61 -39.40 29.31
CA ALA A 51 -42.71 -38.76 30.07
C ALA A 51 -42.45 -37.72 31.19
N GLY A 52 -43.16 -36.57 31.14
CA GLY A 52 -43.55 -35.86 32.37
C GLY A 52 -43.95 -34.38 32.30
N ARG A 53 -45.22 -34.10 31.93
CA ARG A 53 -46.15 -33.07 32.48
C ARG A 53 -45.68 -31.61 32.75
N SER A 54 -46.33 -30.66 32.06
CA SER A 54 -46.64 -29.28 32.50
C SER A 54 -47.73 -29.26 33.62
N PRO A 55 -48.30 -28.11 34.09
CA PRO A 55 -47.98 -26.68 33.93
C PRO A 55 -48.09 -25.85 35.25
N LYS A 56 -47.81 -24.53 35.21
CA LYS A 56 -48.78 -23.45 35.55
C LYS A 56 -48.17 -22.04 35.59
N ARG A 57 -48.84 -21.13 34.86
CA ARG A 57 -48.80 -19.67 34.97
C ARG A 57 -49.51 -19.19 36.24
N LYS A 58 -49.08 -18.06 36.82
CA LYS A 58 -49.97 -17.12 37.53
C LYS A 58 -49.53 -15.67 37.30
N ARG A 59 -50.54 -14.82 37.02
CA ARG A 59 -50.55 -13.36 36.89
C ARG A 59 -50.91 -12.72 38.24
N GLN A 60 -50.49 -11.47 38.46
CA GLN A 60 -51.10 -10.41 39.31
C GLN A 60 -50.65 -9.06 38.69
N ARG A 61 -51.49 -8.21 38.05
CA ARG A 61 -52.57 -7.28 38.49
C ARG A 61 -52.06 -6.18 39.44
N TYR A 62 -51.90 -4.93 38.93
CA TYR A 62 -52.78 -3.71 39.07
C TYR A 62 -52.52 -2.97 40.41
N ASP A 63 -52.56 -1.65 40.63
CA ASP A 63 -53.10 -0.45 39.95
C ASP A 63 -52.44 0.82 40.58
N HIS A 64 -52.36 1.96 39.88
CA HIS A 64 -52.91 3.27 40.34
C HIS A 64 -52.57 4.48 39.43
N HIS A 65 -53.67 5.10 38.95
CA HIS A 65 -54.03 6.52 38.72
C HIS A 65 -53.07 7.63 39.24
N HIS A 66 -52.97 8.87 38.74
CA HIS A 66 -53.93 9.81 38.13
C HIS A 66 -53.23 11.06 37.50
N HIS A 67 -53.91 11.66 36.51
CA HIS A 67 -54.08 13.10 36.15
C HIS A 67 -52.98 13.98 35.46
N HIS A 68 -53.37 14.49 34.27
CA HIS A 68 -53.41 15.88 33.70
C HIS A 68 -52.40 16.94 34.24
N ASP A 69 -51.86 17.91 33.48
CA ASP A 69 -52.36 18.67 32.32
C ASP A 69 -51.18 19.42 31.62
N GLY A 70 -51.46 20.00 30.44
CA GLY A 70 -50.49 20.56 29.49
C GLY A 70 -49.94 21.97 29.74
N GLY A 71 -49.12 22.44 28.78
CA GLY A 71 -48.62 23.82 28.72
C GLY A 71 -47.73 24.09 27.50
N HIS A 72 -48.27 24.83 26.52
CA HIS A 72 -47.57 25.36 25.34
C HIS A 72 -46.59 26.50 25.70
N GLY A 73 -45.47 26.60 24.97
CA GLY A 73 -44.61 27.79 24.96
C GLY A 73 -43.82 27.92 23.65
N ARG A 74 -44.16 28.92 22.83
CA ARG A 74 -43.50 29.31 21.57
C ARG A 74 -42.29 30.22 21.84
N GLY A 75 -41.26 30.17 21.00
CA GLY A 75 -40.23 31.22 20.94
C GLY A 75 -39.15 31.03 19.86
N ARG A 76 -39.35 31.71 18.72
CA ARG A 76 -38.42 32.41 17.78
C ARG A 76 -36.90 32.16 17.96
N GLY A 77 -36.03 32.01 16.95
CA GLY A 77 -36.04 32.34 15.52
C GLY A 77 -34.68 32.94 15.09
N SER A 78 -33.99 32.28 14.14
CA SER A 78 -32.98 32.77 13.16
C SER A 78 -31.53 33.10 13.59
N PRO A 79 -30.54 33.15 12.65
CA PRO A 79 -30.45 32.57 11.29
C PRO A 79 -29.17 31.74 11.01
N GLY A 80 -29.20 31.00 9.90
CA GLY A 80 -28.21 30.03 9.47
C GLY A 80 -26.83 30.58 9.06
N ARG A 81 -25.82 29.73 9.24
CA ARG A 81 -24.50 29.82 8.60
C ARG A 81 -24.48 28.90 7.36
N PRO A 82 -23.89 29.33 6.24
CA PRO A 82 -23.80 28.49 5.06
C PRO A 82 -22.89 27.28 5.34
N ARG A 83 -23.42 26.08 5.11
CA ARG A 83 -22.62 24.85 5.03
C ARG A 83 -21.79 24.92 3.74
N GLY A 84 -20.49 25.18 3.87
CA GLY A 84 -19.54 24.97 2.78
C GLY A 84 -19.46 23.48 2.42
N PRO A 85 -19.12 23.14 1.16
CA PRO A 85 -19.05 21.75 0.72
C PRO A 85 -17.92 21.01 1.45
N ARG A 86 -18.23 19.75 1.79
CA ARG A 86 -17.43 18.85 2.61
C ARG A 86 -16.23 18.32 1.81
N GLY A 87 -15.13 18.05 2.52
CA GLY A 87 -13.79 17.83 1.96
C GLY A 87 -13.68 16.69 0.96
N GLU A 88 -12.97 16.95 -0.14
CA GLU A 88 -12.67 15.99 -1.19
C GLU A 88 -11.58 14.97 -0.79
N PRO A 89 -11.63 13.75 -1.35
CA PRO A 89 -10.57 12.79 -1.22
C PRO A 89 -9.28 13.20 -1.95
N SER A 90 -8.17 12.58 -1.61
CA SER A 90 -6.83 13.07 -1.91
C SER A 90 -6.04 12.03 -2.69
N PHE A 91 -5.97 12.23 -4.00
CA PHE A 91 -5.49 11.24 -4.97
C PHE A 91 -3.97 11.12 -4.95
N ASN A 92 -3.46 9.96 -4.54
CA ASN A 92 -2.05 9.58 -4.67
C ASN A 92 -1.86 8.80 -5.98
N ILE A 93 -0.84 9.17 -6.74
CA ILE A 93 -0.32 8.35 -7.85
C ILE A 93 0.46 7.19 -7.22
N LEU A 94 -0.31 6.18 -6.88
CA LEU A 94 0.04 4.76 -6.93
C LEU A 94 -1.02 4.15 -7.87
N PRO A 95 -0.90 2.90 -8.33
CA PRO A 95 -2.06 2.20 -8.87
C PRO A 95 -3.25 2.43 -7.92
N MET A 96 -4.20 3.20 -8.45
CA MET A 96 -5.35 3.81 -7.78
C MET A 96 -5.98 2.84 -6.79
N SER A 97 -5.71 3.09 -5.51
CA SER A 97 -6.37 2.41 -4.38
C SER A 97 -6.32 3.20 -3.06
N HIS A 98 -5.90 4.47 -3.07
CA HIS A 98 -5.66 5.19 -1.82
C HIS A 98 -6.34 6.56 -1.78
N LEU A 99 -7.23 6.68 -0.78
CA LEU A 99 -7.95 7.85 -0.28
C LEU A 99 -9.19 8.26 -1.09
N ILE A 100 -10.28 7.47 -1.00
CA ILE A 100 -11.67 7.97 -1.13
C ILE A 100 -12.33 7.99 0.25
N ARG A 101 -12.56 9.19 0.79
CA ARG A 101 -13.31 9.42 2.04
C ARG A 101 -14.80 9.52 1.69
N GLY A 102 -15.62 8.66 2.29
CA GLY A 102 -17.06 8.83 2.37
C GLY A 102 -17.42 9.94 3.36
N ASP A 103 -18.44 10.71 3.01
CA ASP A 103 -18.84 11.93 3.69
C ASP A 103 -19.77 11.65 4.90
N PRO A 104 -19.54 12.22 6.11
CA PRO A 104 -20.37 11.96 7.28
C PRO A 104 -21.53 12.95 7.35
N GLY A 105 -22.73 12.50 6.99
CA GLY A 105 -23.93 13.20 7.40
C GLY A 105 -25.19 12.74 6.67
N SER A 106 -25.69 11.58 7.06
CA SER A 106 -27.12 11.28 7.27
C SER A 106 -27.22 9.77 7.57
N LEU A 107 -26.97 9.38 8.82
CA LEU A 107 -27.16 8.00 9.28
C LEU A 107 -28.42 7.94 10.13
N ALA A 108 -29.54 7.78 9.44
CA ALA A 108 -30.66 6.99 9.91
C ALA A 108 -31.05 6.03 8.77
N SER A 109 -30.23 5.02 8.52
CA SER A 109 -30.70 3.76 7.94
C SER A 109 -29.67 2.65 8.15
N THR A 110 -30.20 1.52 8.58
CA THR A 110 -29.56 0.24 8.86
C THR A 110 -29.02 -0.41 7.57
N GLY A 111 -27.72 -0.67 7.49
CA GLY A 111 -27.07 -1.43 6.41
C GLY A 111 -25.69 -1.98 6.84
N PRO A 112 -25.19 -3.09 6.27
CA PRO A 112 -24.30 -4.02 6.96
C PRO A 112 -22.86 -3.52 7.04
N ARG A 113 -22.23 -3.71 8.21
CA ARG A 113 -20.78 -3.59 8.40
C ARG A 113 -20.07 -4.53 7.42
N GLY A 114 -19.03 -4.04 6.73
CA GLY A 114 -18.22 -4.82 5.80
C GLY A 114 -17.73 -6.12 6.45
N GLY A 115 -18.43 -7.21 6.17
CA GLY A 115 -18.05 -8.57 6.52
C GLY A 115 -17.21 -9.15 5.40
N LEU A 116 -16.38 -10.13 5.76
CA LEU A 116 -15.72 -11.02 4.80
C LEU A 116 -16.78 -11.65 3.87
N PRO A 117 -16.43 -12.01 2.61
CA PRO A 117 -17.32 -12.76 1.74
C PRO A 117 -17.89 -13.98 2.47
N LEU A 118 -19.18 -14.27 2.25
CA LEU A 118 -19.93 -15.31 2.96
C LEU A 118 -19.28 -16.71 2.91
N ASP A 119 -18.38 -16.96 1.95
CA ASP A 119 -17.66 -18.24 1.75
C ASP A 119 -16.16 -18.19 2.10
N ALA A 120 -15.64 -17.06 2.61
CA ALA A 120 -14.22 -16.94 2.96
C ALA A 120 -13.91 -17.69 4.26
N LYS A 121 -13.30 -18.87 4.15
CA LYS A 121 -12.78 -19.59 5.32
C LYS A 121 -11.64 -18.80 5.96
N VAL A 122 -11.88 -18.27 7.16
CA VAL A 122 -10.86 -17.59 7.95
C VAL A 122 -9.80 -18.60 8.38
N VAL A 123 -8.58 -18.46 7.86
CA VAL A 123 -7.43 -19.32 8.22
C VAL A 123 -6.78 -18.84 9.51
N SER A 124 -6.58 -17.53 9.66
CA SER A 124 -5.96 -16.91 10.84
C SER A 124 -6.34 -15.44 10.92
N THR A 125 -6.24 -14.86 12.11
CA THR A 125 -6.48 -13.43 12.34
C THR A 125 -5.39 -12.84 13.23
N MET A 126 -4.97 -11.63 12.91
CA MET A 126 -4.09 -10.83 13.76
C MET A 126 -4.89 -9.66 14.32
N LYS A 127 -5.02 -9.61 15.66
CA LYS A 127 -5.65 -8.45 16.32
C LYS A 127 -4.69 -7.26 16.27
N LEU A 128 -5.22 -6.12 15.86
CA LEU A 128 -4.49 -4.86 15.83
C LEU A 128 -4.56 -4.21 17.22
N GLY A 129 -3.42 -3.73 17.73
CA GLY A 129 -3.37 -2.89 18.92
C GLY A 129 -3.87 -1.47 18.64
N ALA A 130 -3.51 -0.53 19.50
CA ALA A 130 -3.79 0.88 19.27
C ALA A 130 -3.12 1.39 17.95
N PRO A 131 -3.57 2.51 17.37
CA PRO A 131 -2.93 3.04 16.17
C PRO A 131 -1.53 3.60 16.46
N GLY A 132 -0.55 3.18 15.66
CA GLY A 132 0.78 3.76 15.62
C GLY A 132 1.47 3.83 16.98
N HIS A 133 2.06 4.98 17.28
CA HIS A 133 2.81 5.22 18.52
C HIS A 133 1.95 5.15 19.81
N ALA A 134 0.63 5.00 19.71
CA ALA A 134 -0.22 4.72 20.87
C ALA A 134 -0.22 3.23 21.27
N ASP A 135 0.35 2.33 20.46
CA ASP A 135 0.49 0.90 20.78
C ASP A 135 1.80 0.63 21.51
N ASP A 136 1.70 0.32 22.81
CA ASP A 136 2.84 0.02 23.67
C ASP A 136 3.66 -1.18 23.20
N SER A 137 3.07 -2.09 22.42
CA SER A 137 3.74 -3.30 21.93
C SER A 137 4.65 -3.05 20.72
N ILE A 138 4.69 -1.83 20.16
CA ILE A 138 5.52 -1.47 18.99
C ILE A 138 6.49 -0.31 19.25
N ARG A 139 6.84 -0.10 20.52
CA ARG A 139 7.83 0.91 20.96
C ARG A 139 9.27 0.58 20.56
N VAL A 140 9.59 -0.69 20.37
CA VAL A 140 10.91 -1.12 19.89
C VAL A 140 10.91 -1.14 18.37
N HIS A 141 11.77 -0.32 17.77
CA HIS A 141 11.84 -0.20 16.32
C HIS A 141 12.84 -1.20 15.74
N PRO A 142 12.41 -2.09 14.82
CA PRO A 142 13.30 -3.04 14.18
C PRO A 142 14.28 -2.32 13.25
N PRO A 143 15.50 -2.85 13.04
CA PRO A 143 16.41 -2.32 12.05
C PRO A 143 15.82 -2.46 10.65
N TYR A 144 16.11 -1.47 9.80
CA TYR A 144 15.80 -1.50 8.37
C TYR A 144 17.09 -1.29 7.59
N ALA A 145 17.47 -2.28 6.79
CA ALA A 145 18.68 -2.20 5.97
C ALA A 145 18.46 -1.29 4.76
N GLU A 146 19.45 -0.45 4.45
CA GLU A 146 19.39 0.44 3.29
C GLU A 146 19.07 -0.36 2.02
N PRO A 147 18.00 0.01 1.26
CA PRO A 147 17.64 -0.70 0.05
C PRO A 147 18.76 -0.64 -1.00
N CYS A 148 19.07 -1.78 -1.61
CA CYS A 148 20.08 -1.89 -2.66
C CYS A 148 19.44 -2.42 -3.93
N GLU A 149 19.66 -1.73 -5.05
CA GLU A 149 19.21 -2.19 -6.36
C GLU A 149 19.99 -3.43 -6.81
N LEU A 150 19.27 -4.44 -7.29
CA LEU A 150 19.79 -5.68 -7.87
C LEU A 150 19.59 -5.74 -9.38
N ALA A 151 18.46 -5.23 -9.83
CA ALA A 151 18.04 -5.28 -11.22
C ALA A 151 17.03 -4.18 -11.49
N CYS A 152 16.67 -4.03 -12.76
CA CYS A 152 15.57 -3.18 -13.17
C CYS A 152 14.91 -3.75 -14.42
N TYR A 153 13.72 -3.25 -14.71
CA TYR A 153 13.06 -3.46 -15.99
C TYR A 153 12.24 -2.24 -16.39
N SER A 154 12.00 -2.13 -17.69
CA SER A 154 11.26 -1.07 -18.36
C SER A 154 10.10 -1.68 -19.12
N VAL A 155 8.93 -1.05 -19.04
CA VAL A 155 7.80 -1.30 -19.94
C VAL A 155 7.69 -0.09 -20.85
N VAL A 156 7.66 -0.30 -22.16
CA VAL A 156 7.61 0.78 -23.16
C VAL A 156 6.22 0.90 -23.81
N GLY A 157 6.02 1.88 -24.69
CA GLY A 157 4.69 2.33 -25.12
C GLY A 157 3.82 1.27 -25.80
N ASP A 158 4.42 0.27 -26.43
CA ASP A 158 3.72 -0.87 -27.04
C ASP A 158 3.38 -1.99 -26.04
N GLY A 159 3.81 -1.86 -24.78
CA GLY A 159 3.63 -2.84 -23.71
C GLY A 159 4.75 -3.87 -23.61
N SER A 160 5.76 -3.83 -24.49
CA SER A 160 6.91 -4.73 -24.41
C SER A 160 7.77 -4.46 -23.17
N VAL A 161 8.35 -5.53 -22.64
CA VAL A 161 9.12 -5.52 -21.39
C VAL A 161 10.60 -5.75 -21.71
N HIS A 162 11.45 -4.89 -21.16
CA HIS A 162 12.90 -4.96 -21.30
C HIS A 162 13.57 -4.96 -19.94
N PHE A 163 14.53 -5.86 -19.71
CA PHE A 163 15.25 -5.97 -18.44
C PHE A 163 16.44 -4.99 -18.35
N ASP A 164 16.16 -3.70 -18.60
CA ASP A 164 17.10 -2.58 -18.57
C ASP A 164 16.41 -1.26 -18.14
N ASP A 165 17.13 -0.15 -18.23
CA ASP A 165 16.72 1.17 -17.76
C ASP A 165 16.20 2.13 -18.84
N ARG A 166 15.79 1.61 -20.01
CA ARG A 166 15.40 2.46 -21.14
C ARG A 166 14.19 3.37 -20.89
N ALA A 167 13.26 2.97 -20.01
CA ALA A 167 12.11 3.79 -19.63
C ALA A 167 12.39 4.74 -18.45
N LEU A 168 13.60 4.72 -17.87
CA LEU A 168 13.95 5.58 -16.75
C LEU A 168 14.15 7.04 -17.22
N ARG A 169 13.26 7.92 -16.78
CA ARG A 169 13.23 9.34 -17.16
C ARG A 169 14.17 10.18 -16.30
N ARG A 170 14.79 11.22 -16.89
CA ARG A 170 15.63 12.17 -16.15
C ARG A 170 14.76 13.26 -15.54
N PHE A 171 15.03 13.66 -14.31
CA PHE A 171 14.37 14.80 -13.68
C PHE A 171 14.69 16.10 -14.42
N ARG A 172 13.67 16.94 -14.60
CA ARG A 172 13.73 18.26 -15.23
C ARG A 172 13.65 19.35 -14.16
N PRO A 173 14.78 19.95 -13.72
CA PRO A 173 14.77 20.90 -12.60
C PRO A 173 13.99 22.20 -12.86
N GLN A 174 13.69 22.52 -14.13
CA GLN A 174 12.95 23.71 -14.53
C GLN A 174 11.54 23.74 -13.93
N ILE A 175 10.92 22.57 -13.68
CA ILE A 175 9.62 22.45 -13.03
C ILE A 175 9.57 23.15 -11.66
N LEU A 176 10.72 23.30 -11.00
CA LEU A 176 10.83 23.97 -9.70
C LEU A 176 10.55 25.48 -9.76
N ARG A 177 10.56 26.07 -10.96
CA ARG A 177 10.33 27.50 -11.18
C ARG A 177 9.04 27.76 -11.96
N GLU A 178 8.31 26.71 -12.32
CA GLU A 178 7.08 26.84 -13.09
C GLU A 178 5.89 27.10 -12.16
N GLU A 179 5.08 28.08 -12.55
CA GLU A 179 3.84 28.44 -11.89
C GLU A 179 2.74 28.60 -12.93
N ARG A 180 1.49 28.37 -12.52
CA ARG A 180 0.28 28.49 -13.34
C ARG A 180 0.24 27.60 -14.57
N VAL A 181 0.94 26.46 -14.53
CA VAL A 181 0.88 25.45 -15.58
C VAL A 181 -0.41 24.65 -15.47
N ASN A 182 -1.11 24.44 -16.60
CA ASN A 182 -2.37 23.71 -16.63
C ASN A 182 -2.13 22.20 -16.68
N LEU A 183 -2.36 21.48 -15.58
CA LEU A 183 -2.21 20.02 -15.54
C LEU A 183 -3.29 19.28 -16.34
N ASP A 184 -4.39 19.96 -16.71
CA ASP A 184 -5.50 19.38 -17.47
C ASP A 184 -5.22 19.33 -18.99
N GLU A 185 -4.18 20.02 -19.46
CA GLU A 185 -3.83 20.09 -20.87
C GLU A 185 -3.40 18.73 -21.41
N GLY A 186 -4.18 18.19 -22.36
CA GLY A 186 -3.94 16.88 -22.98
C GLY A 186 -4.81 15.74 -22.43
N PHE A 187 -5.70 16.01 -21.47
CA PHE A 187 -6.58 14.99 -20.86
C PHE A 187 -7.45 14.26 -21.89
N ASN A 188 -7.89 14.95 -22.95
CA ASN A 188 -8.68 14.39 -24.05
C ASN A 188 -7.93 13.33 -24.88
N THR A 189 -6.61 13.28 -24.80
CA THR A 189 -5.77 12.28 -25.48
C THR A 189 -5.20 11.24 -24.51
N PHE A 190 -5.51 11.33 -23.22
CA PHE A 190 -4.94 10.48 -22.17
C PHE A 190 -5.15 8.99 -22.46
N ILE A 191 -4.05 8.22 -22.40
CA ILE A 191 -4.09 6.76 -22.49
C ILE A 191 -4.24 6.21 -21.07
N GLU A 192 -5.35 5.55 -20.77
CA GLU A 192 -5.57 5.01 -19.42
C GLU A 192 -4.56 3.88 -19.08
N LYS A 193 -4.16 3.79 -17.81
CA LYS A 193 -3.29 2.70 -17.31
C LYS A 193 -4.08 1.39 -17.38
N LYS A 194 -3.55 0.42 -18.13
CA LYS A 194 -4.11 -0.94 -18.24
C LYS A 194 -4.04 -1.63 -16.89
N GLU A 195 -5.05 -2.43 -16.59
CA GLU A 195 -5.19 -3.10 -15.31
C GLU A 195 -4.65 -4.53 -15.37
N ASP A 196 -3.35 -4.69 -15.68
CA ASP A 196 -2.73 -6.00 -15.89
C ASP A 196 -2.20 -6.57 -14.56
N ALA A 197 -3.10 -6.94 -13.65
CA ALA A 197 -2.73 -7.48 -12.34
C ALA A 197 -1.99 -8.83 -12.43
N GLU A 198 -2.30 -9.65 -13.44
CA GLU A 198 -1.70 -10.98 -13.63
C GLU A 198 -0.30 -10.92 -14.26
N ASP A 199 -0.08 -10.04 -15.24
CA ASP A 199 1.22 -9.91 -15.92
C ASP A 199 2.25 -9.14 -15.09
N GLY A 200 1.82 -8.17 -14.27
CA GLY A 200 2.72 -7.29 -13.53
C GLY A 200 3.69 -8.06 -12.62
N PHE A 201 3.18 -8.97 -11.78
CA PHE A 201 4.02 -9.74 -10.87
C PHE A 201 4.94 -10.73 -11.63
N GLY A 202 4.47 -11.25 -12.77
CA GLY A 202 5.27 -12.05 -13.69
C GLY A 202 6.52 -11.32 -14.18
N ARG A 203 6.44 -10.01 -14.46
CA ARG A 203 7.59 -9.18 -14.89
C ARG A 203 8.67 -9.12 -13.82
N LEU A 204 8.29 -8.93 -12.55
CA LEU A 204 9.23 -8.94 -11.42
C LEU A 204 9.95 -10.30 -11.31
N LEU A 205 9.19 -11.41 -11.35
CA LEU A 205 9.77 -12.74 -11.28
C LEU A 205 10.65 -13.07 -12.50
N ALA A 206 10.26 -12.62 -13.69
CA ALA A 206 11.06 -12.77 -14.91
C ALA A 206 12.38 -12.00 -14.82
N CYS A 207 12.35 -10.77 -14.31
CA CYS A 207 13.54 -9.95 -14.09
C CYS A 207 14.52 -10.65 -13.13
N LEU A 208 14.02 -11.19 -12.01
CA LEU A 208 14.83 -11.96 -11.06
C LEU A 208 15.46 -13.21 -11.69
N ARG A 209 14.72 -13.96 -12.51
CA ARG A 209 15.23 -15.13 -13.24
C ARG A 209 16.31 -14.76 -14.25
N VAL A 210 16.08 -13.72 -15.07
CA VAL A 210 17.05 -13.26 -16.07
C VAL A 210 18.35 -12.80 -15.41
N ARG A 211 18.25 -12.17 -14.24
CA ARG A 211 19.40 -11.71 -13.46
C ARG A 211 19.95 -12.75 -12.50
N ARG A 212 19.45 -13.99 -12.57
CA ARG A 212 19.89 -15.15 -11.78
C ARG A 212 19.94 -14.86 -10.28
N VAL A 213 18.98 -14.08 -9.78
CA VAL A 213 18.90 -13.76 -8.35
C VAL A 213 18.38 -14.97 -7.60
N LEU A 214 19.20 -15.51 -6.68
CA LEU A 214 18.84 -16.64 -5.85
C LEU A 214 17.86 -16.21 -4.74
N LEU A 215 16.75 -16.95 -4.61
CA LEU A 215 15.72 -16.71 -3.59
C LEU A 215 15.85 -17.65 -2.39
N SER A 216 16.88 -18.50 -2.34
CA SER A 216 17.12 -19.51 -1.30
C SER A 216 17.20 -18.94 0.11
N ASN A 217 17.54 -17.65 0.25
CA ASN A 217 17.56 -16.93 1.52
C ASN A 217 16.67 -15.67 1.51
N VAL A 218 15.59 -15.66 0.73
CA VAL A 218 14.63 -14.53 0.67
C VAL A 218 13.29 -14.94 1.27
N HIS A 219 12.84 -14.20 2.29
CA HIS A 219 11.59 -14.52 2.98
C HIS A 219 10.37 -13.93 2.27
N PHE A 220 10.49 -12.73 1.70
CA PHE A 220 9.39 -12.08 1.01
C PHE A 220 9.81 -11.55 -0.36
N VAL A 221 8.97 -11.81 -1.37
CA VAL A 221 9.06 -11.22 -2.70
C VAL A 221 7.75 -10.50 -3.00
N THR A 222 7.81 -9.20 -3.27
CA THR A 222 6.59 -8.41 -3.45
C THR A 222 6.78 -7.17 -4.32
N PHE A 223 5.70 -6.46 -4.65
CA PHE A 223 5.80 -5.05 -5.03
C PHE A 223 5.78 -4.16 -3.79
N ARG A 224 6.48 -3.04 -3.86
CA ARG A 224 6.48 -1.96 -2.86
C ARG A 224 5.06 -1.59 -2.41
N ASN A 225 4.06 -1.65 -3.31
CA ASN A 225 2.66 -1.37 -3.00
C ASN A 225 2.11 -2.18 -1.80
N ASN A 226 2.44 -3.46 -1.67
CA ASN A 226 1.95 -4.28 -0.55
C ASN A 226 2.62 -3.90 0.77
N LEU A 227 3.90 -3.55 0.74
CA LEU A 227 4.58 -3.01 1.92
C LEU A 227 4.02 -1.65 2.32
N ASN A 228 3.70 -0.77 1.35
CA ASN A 228 3.04 0.51 1.63
C ASN A 228 1.74 0.31 2.41
N LYS A 229 0.90 -0.66 1.99
CA LYS A 229 -0.35 -1.02 2.67
C LYS A 229 -0.09 -1.50 4.10
N ILE A 230 0.85 -2.43 4.29
CA ILE A 230 1.19 -2.98 5.61
C ILE A 230 1.69 -1.87 6.56
N LEU A 231 2.67 -1.07 6.14
CA LEU A 231 3.23 0.02 6.96
C LEU A 231 2.18 1.11 7.24
N GLY A 232 1.36 1.45 6.25
CA GLY A 232 0.31 2.45 6.35
C GLY A 232 -0.78 2.06 7.35
N THR A 233 -1.08 0.77 7.45
CA THR A 233 -2.07 0.25 8.41
C THR A 233 -1.71 0.53 9.87
N ALA A 234 -0.45 0.83 10.21
CA ALA A 234 -0.11 1.26 11.57
C ALA A 234 -0.96 2.46 12.01
N TYR A 235 -1.25 3.41 11.12
CA TYR A 235 -2.02 4.63 11.41
C TYR A 235 -3.36 4.68 10.68
N ASP A 236 -3.41 4.24 9.41
CA ASP A 236 -4.64 4.20 8.63
C ASP A 236 -5.43 2.91 8.91
N ARG A 237 -6.48 3.06 9.71
CA ARG A 237 -7.42 1.97 10.04
C ARG A 237 -8.74 2.05 9.25
N LYS A 238 -8.83 2.96 8.28
CA LYS A 238 -10.08 3.28 7.56
C LYS A 238 -10.05 2.79 6.12
N THR A 239 -8.88 2.78 5.49
CA THR A 239 -8.74 2.35 4.09
C THR A 239 -8.60 0.83 4.00
N PRO A 240 -9.59 0.12 3.44
CA PRO A 240 -9.48 -1.33 3.25
C PRO A 240 -8.49 -1.64 2.11
N TRP A 241 -7.82 -2.78 2.21
CA TRP A 241 -7.00 -3.32 1.14
C TRP A 241 -6.98 -4.84 1.20
N GLU A 242 -6.70 -5.45 0.05
CA GLU A 242 -6.45 -6.88 -0.08
C GLU A 242 -5.08 -7.10 -0.74
N MET A 243 -4.45 -8.22 -0.41
CA MET A 243 -3.30 -8.75 -1.13
C MET A 243 -3.39 -10.26 -1.17
N GLY A 244 -2.90 -10.84 -2.26
CA GLY A 244 -2.73 -12.26 -2.35
C GLY A 244 -1.43 -12.71 -1.70
N VAL A 245 -1.45 -13.89 -1.08
CA VAL A 245 -0.31 -14.46 -0.37
C VAL A 245 -0.12 -15.89 -0.85
N PHE A 246 1.09 -16.22 -1.28
CA PHE A 246 1.45 -17.56 -1.74
C PHE A 246 2.85 -17.92 -1.23
N LYS A 247 3.06 -19.13 -0.71
CA LYS A 247 4.37 -19.57 -0.22
C LYS A 247 4.91 -20.71 -1.08
N ARG A 248 6.19 -20.61 -1.45
CA ARG A 248 6.95 -21.66 -2.12
C ARG A 248 8.36 -21.72 -1.54
N GLY A 249 8.70 -22.86 -0.94
CA GLY A 249 9.89 -23.04 -0.13
C GLY A 249 9.91 -22.08 1.05
N ILE A 250 11.02 -21.39 1.24
CA ILE A 250 11.14 -20.39 2.31
C ILE A 250 10.53 -19.02 1.92
N SER A 251 10.17 -18.81 0.65
CA SER A 251 9.74 -17.50 0.16
C SER A 251 8.22 -17.36 0.14
N ILE A 252 7.73 -16.26 0.72
CA ILE A 252 6.36 -15.80 0.62
C ILE A 252 6.26 -14.71 -0.45
N TYR A 253 5.38 -14.92 -1.42
CA TYR A 253 5.06 -14.00 -2.50
C TYR A 253 3.80 -13.24 -2.13
N LEU A 254 3.90 -11.92 -2.06
CA LEU A 254 2.75 -11.05 -1.81
C LEU A 254 2.42 -10.32 -3.12
N PHE A 255 1.25 -10.61 -3.70
CA PHE A 255 0.80 -10.03 -4.97
C PHE A 255 -0.36 -9.06 -4.76
N VAL A 256 -0.39 -8.01 -5.58
CA VAL A 256 -1.38 -6.94 -5.44
C VAL A 256 -2.74 -7.47 -5.84
N ARG A 257 -3.74 -7.32 -4.96
CA ARG A 257 -5.15 -7.45 -5.32
C ARG A 257 -5.82 -6.10 -5.28
N LYS A 258 -6.58 -5.83 -6.33
CA LYS A 258 -7.29 -4.57 -6.48
C LYS A 258 -8.73 -4.75 -6.04
N MET A 259 -9.18 -3.90 -5.14
CA MET A 259 -10.58 -3.83 -4.74
C MET A 259 -11.40 -3.15 -5.86
N PRO A 260 -12.65 -3.57 -6.10
CA PRO A 260 -13.54 -2.86 -7.01
C PRO A 260 -13.69 -1.39 -6.56
N GLU A 261 -13.44 -0.45 -7.47
CA GLU A 261 -13.51 0.97 -7.18
C GLU A 261 -14.34 1.69 -8.24
N ARG A 262 -15.35 2.46 -7.82
CA ARG A 262 -16.14 3.30 -8.71
C ARG A 262 -15.38 4.59 -8.99
N ARG A 263 -14.86 4.73 -10.22
CA ARG A 263 -14.17 5.96 -10.65
C ARG A 263 -15.13 6.90 -11.33
N THR A 264 -15.23 8.12 -10.81
CA THR A 264 -15.90 9.23 -11.50
C THR A 264 -14.96 9.83 -12.54
N GLU A 265 -15.50 10.61 -13.47
CA GLU A 265 -14.68 11.36 -14.44
C GLU A 265 -13.68 12.28 -13.74
N MET A 266 -14.10 12.91 -12.65
CA MET A 266 -13.22 13.76 -11.84
C MET A 266 -12.09 12.95 -11.19
N HIS A 267 -12.35 11.71 -10.76
CA HIS A 267 -11.29 10.81 -10.28
C HIS A 267 -10.26 10.50 -11.37
N LYS A 268 -10.71 10.25 -12.61
CA LYS A 268 -9.80 10.03 -13.75
C LYS A 268 -8.95 11.26 -14.03
N ARG A 269 -9.57 12.44 -14.03
CA ARG A 269 -8.90 13.72 -14.25
C ARG A 269 -7.85 14.02 -13.16
N TRP A 270 -8.17 13.74 -11.90
CA TRP A 270 -7.19 13.89 -10.81
C TRP A 270 -6.01 12.94 -10.92
N CYS A 271 -6.21 11.72 -11.40
CA CYS A 271 -5.11 10.80 -11.69
C CYS A 271 -4.25 11.33 -12.84
N TYR A 272 -4.91 11.81 -13.89
CA TYR A 272 -4.25 12.38 -15.05
C TYR A 272 -3.35 13.56 -14.68
N TRP A 273 -3.80 14.49 -13.82
CA TRP A 273 -2.97 15.61 -13.36
C TRP A 273 -1.69 15.16 -12.67
N GLY A 274 -1.70 13.97 -12.08
CA GLY A 274 -0.51 13.33 -11.56
C GLY A 274 0.48 12.94 -12.65
N TYR A 275 0.03 12.16 -13.63
CA TYR A 275 0.86 11.75 -14.77
C TYR A 275 1.30 12.94 -15.65
N SER A 276 0.46 13.96 -15.77
CA SER A 276 0.77 15.22 -16.43
C SER A 276 1.91 15.94 -15.71
N PHE A 277 1.85 16.05 -14.37
CA PHE A 277 2.96 16.60 -13.58
C PHE A 277 4.25 15.79 -13.75
N GLU A 278 4.19 14.46 -13.74
CA GLU A 278 5.36 13.62 -14.01
C GLU A 278 5.96 13.89 -15.38
N ARG A 279 5.13 13.99 -16.42
CA ARG A 279 5.57 14.31 -17.78
C ARG A 279 6.29 15.65 -17.83
N MET A 280 5.78 16.67 -17.15
CA MET A 280 6.41 17.98 -17.10
C MET A 280 7.66 18.01 -16.22
N ALA A 281 7.71 17.22 -15.15
CA ALA A 281 8.85 17.16 -14.24
C ALA A 281 9.99 16.26 -14.77
N THR A 282 9.84 15.70 -15.98
CA THR A 282 10.81 14.77 -16.55
C THR A 282 11.15 15.05 -18.01
N GLU A 283 12.30 14.55 -18.43
CA GLU A 283 12.76 14.56 -19.83
C GLU A 283 13.16 13.14 -20.23
N ASP A 284 12.88 12.78 -21.48
CA ASP A 284 13.38 11.53 -22.06
C ASP A 284 14.90 11.61 -22.20
N ARG A 285 15.59 10.59 -21.71
CA ARG A 285 17.05 10.46 -21.80
C ARG A 285 17.54 10.55 -23.25
N MET A 286 16.78 10.05 -24.21
CA MET A 286 17.14 10.07 -25.63
C MET A 286 16.88 11.43 -26.29
N ALA A 287 15.96 12.24 -25.75
CA ALA A 287 15.64 13.57 -26.26
C ALA A 287 16.64 14.67 -25.80
N ILE A 288 17.55 14.36 -24.87
CA ILE A 288 18.55 15.32 -24.36
C ILE A 288 19.49 15.81 -25.46
N ASN A 289 19.82 14.93 -26.41
CA ASN A 289 20.72 15.24 -27.53
C ASN A 289 19.98 15.77 -28.77
N GLN A 290 18.64 15.90 -28.71
CA GLN A 290 17.85 16.42 -29.82
C GLN A 290 17.66 17.95 -29.70
N PRO A 291 17.67 18.68 -30.83
CA PRO A 291 17.32 20.10 -30.90
C PRO A 291 15.96 20.36 -30.22
N ALA A 292 15.80 21.52 -29.56
CA ALA A 292 14.59 21.84 -28.79
C ALA A 292 13.29 21.76 -29.62
N GLU A 293 13.39 22.02 -30.93
CA GLU A 293 12.30 21.96 -31.92
C GLU A 293 11.86 20.53 -32.27
N GLU A 294 12.76 19.55 -32.09
CA GLU A 294 12.54 18.11 -32.32
C GLU A 294 12.18 17.35 -31.04
N ARG A 295 12.14 18.03 -29.88
CA ARG A 295 11.69 17.44 -28.62
C ARG A 295 10.18 17.17 -28.69
N GLN A 296 9.84 16.05 -29.32
CA GLN A 296 8.48 15.58 -29.62
C GLN A 296 7.62 15.35 -28.37
N GLY A 297 8.23 15.31 -27.18
CA GLY A 297 7.61 14.82 -25.94
C GLY A 297 6.37 15.58 -25.48
N TYR A 298 6.22 16.87 -25.78
CA TYR A 298 5.00 17.60 -25.41
C TYR A 298 3.80 17.30 -26.33
N ARG A 299 4.02 16.67 -27.48
CA ARG A 299 2.96 16.34 -28.46
C ARG A 299 2.39 14.94 -28.27
N GLU A 300 3.12 14.06 -27.57
CA GLU A 300 2.67 12.70 -27.34
C GLU A 300 1.65 12.64 -26.20
N PRO A 301 0.60 11.82 -26.34
CA PRO A 301 -0.32 11.54 -25.25
C PRO A 301 0.39 11.07 -23.99
N VAL A 302 -0.10 11.51 -22.83
CA VAL A 302 0.38 10.98 -21.54
C VAL A 302 0.01 9.51 -21.46
N ASN A 303 1.03 8.66 -21.34
CA ASN A 303 0.89 7.20 -21.30
C ASN A 303 1.53 6.61 -20.02
N PRO A 304 0.74 6.34 -18.97
CA PRO A 304 1.20 5.79 -17.70
C PRO A 304 1.48 4.27 -17.75
N ASN A 305 1.34 3.64 -18.91
CA ASN A 305 1.75 2.26 -19.13
C ASN A 305 3.27 2.15 -19.40
N VAL A 306 3.93 3.26 -19.73
CA VAL A 306 5.38 3.34 -19.79
C VAL A 306 5.90 3.52 -18.38
N GLU A 307 6.57 2.50 -17.85
CA GLU A 307 7.02 2.47 -16.46
C GLU A 307 8.43 1.90 -16.35
N PHE A 308 9.19 2.42 -15.39
CA PHE A 308 10.47 1.86 -14.98
C PHE A 308 10.34 1.34 -13.55
N CYS A 309 10.81 0.11 -13.34
CA CYS A 309 10.78 -0.56 -12.05
C CYS A 309 12.18 -0.95 -11.62
N SER A 310 12.58 -0.50 -10.44
CA SER A 310 13.78 -0.94 -9.74
C SER A 310 13.45 -2.17 -8.88
N VAL A 311 14.31 -3.19 -8.94
CA VAL A 311 14.22 -4.39 -8.11
C VAL A 311 15.25 -4.27 -7.00
N LEU A 312 14.76 -4.12 -5.78
CA LEU A 312 15.54 -3.77 -4.59
C LEU A 312 15.58 -4.95 -3.62
N LYS A 313 16.73 -5.18 -2.99
CA LYS A 313 16.82 -5.97 -1.75
C LYS A 313 16.86 -5.05 -0.53
N THR A 314 16.26 -5.50 0.56
CA THR A 314 16.34 -4.87 1.88
C THR A 314 16.09 -5.92 2.98
N LYS A 315 16.20 -5.51 4.24
CA LYS A 315 15.89 -6.33 5.41
C LYS A 315 15.10 -5.48 6.41
N LEU A 316 13.96 -5.98 6.86
CA LEU A 316 13.17 -5.41 7.95
C LEU A 316 13.16 -6.40 9.11
N GLY A 317 13.74 -6.02 10.25
CA GLY A 317 13.90 -6.94 11.37
C GLY A 317 14.66 -8.21 10.95
N PRO A 318 14.12 -9.42 11.17
CA PRO A 318 14.73 -10.67 10.71
C PRO A 318 14.46 -10.96 9.23
N HIS A 319 13.53 -10.25 8.58
CA HIS A 319 13.01 -10.62 7.27
C HIS A 319 13.77 -9.96 6.12
N ARG A 320 14.48 -10.79 5.35
CA ARG A 320 15.05 -10.48 4.03
C ARG A 320 13.96 -10.35 2.97
N ILE A 321 13.92 -9.21 2.27
CA ILE A 321 12.84 -8.84 1.34
C ILE A 321 13.45 -8.44 0.00
N ILE A 322 12.85 -8.93 -1.09
CA ILE A 322 13.02 -8.39 -2.44
C ILE A 322 11.73 -7.68 -2.83
N MET A 323 11.84 -6.45 -3.34
CA MET A 323 10.69 -5.70 -3.81
C MET A 323 10.90 -5.07 -5.19
N GLY A 324 9.86 -5.07 -6.01
CA GLY A 324 9.77 -4.18 -7.18
C GLY A 324 9.21 -2.81 -6.76
N ALA A 325 9.88 -1.73 -7.17
CA ALA A 325 9.48 -0.35 -6.92
C ALA A 325 9.47 0.43 -8.24
N GLU A 326 8.29 0.88 -8.68
CA GLU A 326 8.15 1.87 -9.75
C GLU A 326 8.82 3.18 -9.33
N ILE A 327 9.74 3.68 -10.16
CA ILE A 327 10.50 4.91 -9.92
C ILE A 327 10.17 5.93 -11.00
N ASP A 328 9.77 7.14 -10.59
CA ASP A 328 9.29 8.16 -11.52
C ASP A 328 10.41 8.73 -12.38
N CYS A 329 11.54 9.09 -11.74
CA CYS A 329 12.71 9.64 -12.41
C CYS A 329 13.99 9.60 -11.55
N TYR A 330 15.09 10.08 -12.14
CA TYR A 330 16.37 10.24 -11.45
C TYR A 330 17.04 11.58 -11.79
N GLU A 331 17.90 12.06 -10.88
CA GLU A 331 18.94 13.03 -11.21
C GLU A 331 20.32 12.37 -11.16
N ARG A 332 21.26 12.88 -11.96
CA ARG A 332 22.68 12.53 -11.83
C ARG A 332 23.33 13.47 -10.83
N ARG A 333 23.98 12.91 -9.81
CA ARG A 333 24.95 13.60 -8.96
C ARG A 333 26.27 12.88 -9.13
N ASP A 334 27.25 13.59 -9.68
CA ASP A 334 28.54 13.02 -10.04
C ASP A 334 28.37 11.76 -10.92
N THR A 335 28.82 10.61 -10.42
CA THR A 335 28.70 9.31 -11.09
C THR A 335 27.46 8.51 -10.68
N ARG A 336 26.73 8.95 -9.65
CA ARG A 336 25.60 8.20 -9.07
C ARG A 336 24.24 8.70 -9.57
N ARG A 337 23.33 7.75 -9.77
CA ARG A 337 21.92 8.04 -10.00
C ARG A 337 21.23 8.18 -8.65
N VAL A 338 20.47 9.24 -8.50
CA VAL A 338 19.66 9.51 -7.31
C VAL A 338 18.20 9.52 -7.76
N TYR A 339 17.43 8.56 -7.28
CA TYR A 339 16.00 8.48 -7.57
C TYR A 339 15.22 9.62 -6.91
N ILE A 340 14.15 10.04 -7.58
CA ILE A 340 13.26 11.09 -7.14
C ILE A 340 11.82 10.63 -7.35
N GLU A 341 11.03 10.70 -6.29
CA GLU A 341 9.59 10.47 -6.35
C GLU A 341 8.88 11.79 -6.68
N LEU A 342 7.91 11.75 -7.57
CA LEU A 342 7.13 12.89 -8.02
C LEU A 342 5.70 12.76 -7.49
N LYS A 343 5.18 13.85 -6.92
CA LYS A 343 3.84 13.86 -6.33
C LYS A 343 3.05 15.09 -6.73
N THR A 344 1.74 14.92 -6.87
CA THR A 344 0.82 16.05 -7.09
C THR A 344 -0.21 16.08 -5.98
N THR A 345 -0.46 17.25 -5.40
CA THR A 345 -1.47 17.42 -4.35
C THR A 345 -2.21 18.75 -4.50
N LYS A 346 -3.44 18.83 -3.98
CA LYS A 346 -4.14 20.10 -3.81
C LYS A 346 -3.37 21.00 -2.84
N GLU A 347 -3.25 22.27 -3.15
CA GLU A 347 -2.65 23.28 -2.27
C GLU A 347 -3.41 23.41 -0.94
N GLN A 348 -2.66 23.55 0.15
CA GLN A 348 -3.24 23.71 1.48
C GLN A 348 -3.50 25.20 1.75
N MET A 349 -4.76 25.55 1.98
CA MET A 349 -5.19 26.96 2.10
C MET A 349 -5.24 27.46 3.54
N ASN A 350 -5.19 26.56 4.52
CA ASN A 350 -5.30 26.87 5.94
C ASN A 350 -4.57 25.81 6.79
N GLN A 351 -4.40 26.10 8.09
CA GLN A 351 -3.68 25.21 9.02
C GLN A 351 -4.32 23.81 9.13
N GLY A 352 -5.64 23.70 9.02
CA GLY A 352 -6.33 22.41 9.07
C GLY A 352 -6.00 21.53 7.85
N ASP A 353 -5.90 22.13 6.66
CA ASP A 353 -5.46 21.43 5.45
C ASP A 353 -3.99 21.01 5.55
N VAL A 354 -3.13 21.87 6.11
CA VAL A 354 -1.73 21.54 6.39
C VAL A 354 -1.62 20.35 7.34
N ASP A 355 -2.36 20.37 8.46
CA ASP A 355 -2.31 19.28 9.43
C ASP A 355 -2.86 17.96 8.85
N ARG A 356 -3.87 18.02 7.98
CA ARG A 356 -4.36 16.83 7.25
C ARG A 356 -3.32 16.30 6.27
N PHE A 357 -2.69 17.19 5.51
CA PHE A 357 -1.62 16.84 4.58
C PHE A 357 -0.45 16.16 5.30
N GLU A 358 0.00 16.75 6.41
CA GLU A 358 1.10 16.21 7.20
C GLU A 358 0.75 14.91 7.92
N ARG A 359 -0.50 14.76 8.40
CA ARG A 359 -0.95 13.54 9.08
C ARG A 359 -1.16 12.36 8.14
N GLU A 360 -1.72 12.59 6.97
CA GLU A 360 -2.19 11.51 6.08
C GLU A 360 -1.30 11.36 4.83
N LYS A 361 -1.05 12.44 4.09
CA LYS A 361 -0.31 12.35 2.82
C LYS A 361 1.19 12.21 3.03
N LEU A 362 1.78 13.00 3.91
CA LEU A 362 3.21 12.90 4.18
C LEU A 362 3.61 11.54 4.75
N LEU A 363 2.73 10.88 5.50
CA LEU A 363 2.95 9.48 5.92
C LEU A 363 3.08 8.57 4.70
N SER A 364 2.15 8.66 3.75
CA SER A 364 2.17 7.85 2.53
C SER A 364 3.42 8.14 1.67
N PHE A 365 3.78 9.41 1.53
CA PHE A 365 4.96 9.85 0.79
C PHE A 365 6.25 9.32 1.42
N TRP A 366 6.34 9.43 2.75
CA TRP A 366 7.46 8.91 3.52
C TRP A 366 7.58 7.40 3.37
N ILE A 367 6.51 6.63 3.62
CA ILE A 367 6.52 5.15 3.51
C ILE A 367 7.04 4.71 2.14
N GLN A 368 6.46 5.26 1.07
CA GLN A 368 6.77 4.86 -0.30
C GLN A 368 8.23 5.16 -0.67
N SER A 369 8.74 6.33 -0.28
CA SER A 369 10.10 6.74 -0.62
C SER A 369 11.14 6.06 0.27
N PHE A 370 10.84 5.92 1.57
CA PHE A 370 11.70 5.26 2.54
C PHE A 370 11.94 3.79 2.20
N LEU A 371 10.87 3.04 1.88
CA LEU A 371 10.97 1.62 1.52
C LEU A 371 11.82 1.35 0.28
N ALA A 372 11.91 2.32 -0.63
CA ALA A 372 12.70 2.20 -1.86
C ALA A 372 14.06 2.90 -1.78
N GLY A 373 14.42 3.49 -0.63
CA GLY A 373 15.66 4.25 -0.47
C GLY A 373 15.68 5.53 -1.32
N VAL A 374 14.52 6.06 -1.72
CA VAL A 374 14.40 7.28 -2.52
C VAL A 374 14.58 8.49 -1.60
N PRO A 375 15.66 9.29 -1.75
CA PRO A 375 16.00 10.32 -0.78
C PRO A 375 15.24 11.64 -0.98
N LYS A 376 14.57 11.82 -2.12
CA LYS A 376 13.94 13.08 -2.51
C LYS A 376 12.54 12.86 -3.08
N ILE A 377 11.62 13.73 -2.66
CA ILE A 377 10.27 13.83 -3.19
C ILE A 377 10.09 15.25 -3.74
N VAL A 378 9.64 15.40 -4.98
CA VAL A 378 9.26 16.69 -5.56
C VAL A 378 7.75 16.71 -5.69
N CYS A 379 7.09 17.61 -4.95
CA CYS A 379 5.65 17.71 -4.92
C CYS A 379 5.16 18.99 -5.61
N GLY A 380 4.35 18.83 -6.66
CA GLY A 380 3.58 19.90 -7.26
C GLY A 380 2.27 20.12 -6.51
N PHE A 381 2.03 21.36 -6.07
CA PHE A 381 0.80 21.78 -5.45
C PHE A 381 -0.05 22.48 -6.48
N ARG A 382 -1.31 22.06 -6.60
CA ARG A 382 -2.26 22.58 -7.59
C ARG A 382 -3.51 23.15 -6.95
N ASP A 383 -4.20 24.03 -7.65
CA ASP A 383 -5.54 24.48 -7.28
C ASP A 383 -6.63 23.43 -7.62
N GLU A 384 -7.89 23.81 -7.44
CA GLU A 384 -9.06 22.97 -7.76
C GLU A 384 -9.32 22.85 -9.26
N ARG A 385 -8.80 23.78 -10.06
CA ARG A 385 -8.97 23.84 -11.52
C ARG A 385 -7.89 23.06 -12.26
N GLY A 386 -6.88 22.56 -11.55
CA GLY A 386 -5.77 21.79 -12.11
C GLY A 386 -4.55 22.63 -12.45
N PHE A 387 -4.47 23.88 -12.03
CA PHE A 387 -3.28 24.71 -12.25
C PHE A 387 -2.24 24.46 -11.16
N LEU A 388 -1.00 24.19 -11.56
CA LEU A 388 0.15 24.14 -10.65
C LEU A 388 0.36 25.53 -10.05
N VAL A 389 0.35 25.65 -8.72
CA VAL A 389 0.53 26.91 -8.00
C VAL A 389 1.92 27.04 -7.40
N ARG A 390 2.54 25.93 -6.97
CA ARG A 390 3.92 25.88 -6.50
C ARG A 390 4.49 24.47 -6.54
N THR A 391 5.79 24.34 -6.39
CA THR A 391 6.49 23.06 -6.22
C THR A 391 7.34 23.09 -4.95
N GLU A 392 7.46 21.95 -4.28
CA GLU A 392 8.28 21.79 -3.08
C GLU A 392 9.18 20.57 -3.22
N VAL A 393 10.44 20.72 -2.83
CA VAL A 393 11.38 19.60 -2.73
C VAL A 393 11.48 19.21 -1.26
N MET A 394 11.11 17.97 -0.95
CA MET A 394 11.20 17.39 0.39
C MET A 394 12.27 16.30 0.40
N LYS A 395 13.15 16.30 1.39
CA LYS A 395 14.06 15.17 1.63
C LYS A 395 13.35 14.14 2.49
N THR A 396 13.38 12.87 2.08
CA THR A 396 12.64 11.79 2.74
C THR A 396 12.98 11.67 4.22
N HIS A 397 14.27 11.83 4.59
CA HIS A 397 14.70 11.76 5.98
C HIS A 397 14.21 12.95 6.83
N GLU A 398 14.00 14.13 6.24
CA GLU A 398 13.54 15.35 6.92
C GLU A 398 12.04 15.31 7.25
N ILE A 399 11.24 14.48 6.55
CA ILE A 399 9.78 14.39 6.76
C ILE A 399 9.47 13.96 8.21
N ASN A 400 10.20 12.97 8.74
CA ASN A 400 10.02 12.53 10.14
C ASN A 400 10.24 13.66 11.14
N HIS A 401 11.24 14.51 10.90
CA HIS A 401 11.56 15.65 11.78
C HIS A 401 10.46 16.71 11.76
N ARG A 402 9.78 16.89 10.61
CA ARG A 402 8.66 17.83 10.45
C ARG A 402 7.41 17.40 11.23
N VAL A 403 7.07 16.11 11.22
CA VAL A 403 5.81 15.61 11.81
C VAL A 403 5.93 15.23 13.29
N LYS A 404 7.14 14.92 13.76
CA LYS A 404 7.38 14.46 15.14
C LYS A 404 6.93 15.46 16.22
N PRO A 405 7.21 16.79 16.12
CA PRO A 405 6.74 17.76 17.12
C PRO A 405 5.22 17.87 17.21
N LYS A 406 4.50 17.52 16.14
CA LYS A 406 3.04 17.53 16.08
C LYS A 406 2.41 16.21 16.53
N HIS A 407 3.21 15.21 16.86
CA HIS A 407 2.75 13.87 17.25
C HIS A 407 1.75 13.25 16.25
N PHE A 408 1.94 13.50 14.95
CA PHE A 408 1.02 12.97 13.93
C PHE A 408 1.27 11.49 13.65
N TRP A 409 2.53 11.12 13.44
CA TRP A 409 2.96 9.75 13.22
C TRP A 409 4.47 9.64 13.42
N GLU A 410 4.92 8.40 13.58
CA GLU A 410 6.32 8.03 13.78
C GLU A 410 6.68 6.88 12.85
N GLY A 411 7.70 7.06 12.01
CA GLY A 411 8.13 6.03 11.06
C GLY A 411 8.56 4.73 11.74
N GLY A 412 9.17 4.80 12.93
CA GLY A 412 9.55 3.62 13.71
C GLY A 412 8.34 2.73 14.08
N ALA A 413 7.20 3.34 14.42
CA ALA A 413 5.97 2.58 14.70
C ALA A 413 5.44 1.86 13.45
N CYS A 414 5.56 2.47 12.26
CA CYS A 414 5.22 1.80 10.99
C CYS A 414 6.09 0.57 10.75
N LEU A 415 7.41 0.67 10.99
CA LEU A 415 8.34 -0.43 10.80
C LEU A 415 8.10 -1.56 11.80
N ALA A 416 7.89 -1.23 13.08
CA ALA A 416 7.59 -2.21 14.11
C ALA A 416 6.25 -2.92 13.87
N PHE A 417 5.23 -2.19 13.41
CA PHE A 417 3.97 -2.79 12.99
C PHE A 417 4.16 -3.75 11.81
N ALA A 418 4.90 -3.32 10.78
CA ALA A 418 5.16 -4.15 9.60
C ALA A 418 5.96 -5.41 9.93
N ASP A 419 6.98 -5.31 10.78
CA ASP A 419 7.75 -6.46 11.25
C ASP A 419 6.87 -7.50 11.96
N ARG A 420 5.95 -7.06 12.82
CA ARG A 420 4.96 -7.96 13.45
C ARG A 420 4.05 -8.65 12.43
N VAL A 421 3.59 -7.92 11.41
CA VAL A 421 2.76 -8.50 10.34
C VAL A 421 3.56 -9.53 9.54
N LEU A 422 4.82 -9.23 9.18
CA LEU A 422 5.69 -10.16 8.46
C LEU A 422 6.02 -11.41 9.30
N CYS A 423 6.30 -11.25 10.58
CA CYS A 423 6.49 -12.37 11.52
C CYS A 423 5.24 -13.27 11.56
N TRP A 424 4.06 -12.66 11.70
CA TRP A 424 2.79 -13.39 11.71
C TRP A 424 2.53 -14.12 10.39
N LEU A 425 2.72 -13.45 9.24
CA LEU A 425 2.58 -14.08 7.92
C LEU A 425 3.54 -15.26 7.78
N TYR A 426 4.81 -15.07 8.13
CA TYR A 426 5.83 -16.10 7.97
C TYR A 426 5.56 -17.35 8.81
N ALA A 427 5.03 -17.17 10.03
CA ALA A 427 4.66 -18.26 10.93
C ALA A 427 3.34 -18.96 10.56
N THR A 428 2.45 -18.29 9.83
CA THR A 428 1.07 -18.76 9.60
C THR A 428 0.87 -19.37 8.20
N VAL A 429 1.58 -18.85 7.20
CA VAL A 429 1.37 -19.28 5.80
C VAL A 429 2.05 -20.62 5.58
N ASN A 430 1.24 -21.62 5.21
CA ASN A 430 1.69 -22.95 4.83
C ASN A 430 2.19 -22.98 3.39
N GLU A 431 3.03 -23.98 3.08
CA GLU A 431 3.49 -24.26 1.72
C GLU A 431 2.28 -24.45 0.79
N GLY A 432 2.29 -23.79 -0.37
CA GLY A 432 1.27 -24.02 -1.39
C GLY A 432 1.42 -25.44 -1.94
N LEU A 433 0.34 -26.23 -1.93
CA LEU A 433 0.31 -27.51 -2.63
C LEU A 433 0.55 -27.24 -4.12
N THR A 434 1.67 -27.73 -4.64
CA THR A 434 1.81 -27.90 -6.09
C THR A 434 0.72 -28.86 -6.53
N VAL A 435 -0.10 -28.48 -7.50
CA VAL A 435 -0.93 -29.44 -8.25
C VAL A 435 0.07 -30.39 -8.92
N GLY A 436 0.36 -31.49 -8.25
CA GLY A 436 1.18 -32.57 -8.77
C GLY A 436 0.37 -33.30 -9.82
N GLU A 437 0.98 -33.45 -10.98
CA GLU A 437 0.77 -34.51 -11.97
C GLU A 437 -0.21 -35.59 -11.50
N GLU A 438 -1.44 -35.54 -12.01
CA GLU A 438 -2.34 -36.70 -11.92
C GLU A 438 -1.65 -37.87 -12.62
N GLY A 439 -1.55 -38.97 -11.87
CA GLY A 439 -0.67 -40.07 -12.16
C GLY A 439 -0.95 -40.73 -13.51
N SER A 440 0.10 -40.87 -14.30
CA SER A 440 0.24 -41.98 -15.24
C SER A 440 0.39 -43.28 -14.44
N SER A 441 -0.72 -43.76 -13.87
CA SER A 441 -0.81 -45.14 -13.40
C SER A 441 -1.05 -46.02 -14.62
N GLN A 442 -0.10 -46.91 -14.83
CA GLN A 442 -0.06 -47.97 -15.82
C GLN A 442 -1.40 -48.70 -15.95
N VAL A 443 -1.85 -48.86 -17.20
CA VAL A 443 -2.74 -49.94 -17.59
C VAL A 443 -1.91 -50.90 -18.43
N SER A 444 -1.58 -52.04 -17.84
CA SER A 444 -1.24 -53.29 -18.55
C SER A 444 -2.51 -54.01 -18.93
#